data_AF-A0A1I5GGU9-F1
#
_entry.id   AF-A0A1I5GGU9-F1
#
_cell.length_a   1.000
_cell.length_b   1.000
_cell.length_c   1.000
_cell.angle_alpha   90.00
_cell.angle_beta   90.00
_cell.angle_gamma   90.00
#
_symmetry.space_group_name_H-M   'P 1'
#
loop_
_entity.id
_entity.type
_entity.pdbx_description
1 polymer ?
#
loop_
_entity_poly.entity_id
_entity_poly.type
_entity_poly.pdbx_seq_one_letter_code
_entity_poly.pdbx_strand_id
1 'polypeptide(L)' 'MTGRERVSEHLDGGRRYRVRESSDGAVTVERREHDGWQLLDDREARAVVDRLSGRPENDQQP' A
#
# COMPACT_ATOMS: atom_id res chain seq x y z
N MET A 1 -24.37 -3.08 -3.63
CA MET A 1 -23.39 -2.25 -2.92
C MET A 1 -22.02 -2.59 -3.49
N THR A 2 -21.44 -1.73 -4.32
CA THR A 2 -20.03 -1.87 -4.71
C THR A 2 -19.20 -1.54 -3.47
N GLY A 3 -18.59 -2.56 -2.86
CA GLY A 3 -17.67 -2.36 -1.75
C GLY A 3 -16.62 -1.34 -2.17
N ARG A 4 -16.49 -0.25 -1.42
CA ARG A 4 -15.52 0.80 -1.74
C ARG A 4 -14.16 0.32 -1.25
N GLU A 5 -13.39 -0.27 -2.15
CA GLU A 5 -11.98 -0.52 -1.93
C GLU A 5 -11.25 0.83 -1.97
N ARG A 6 -10.45 1.13 -0.94
CA ARG A 6 -9.54 2.27 -0.97
C ARG A 6 -8.22 1.81 -1.54
N VAL A 7 -7.69 2.56 -2.51
CA VAL A 7 -6.40 2.27 -3.12
C VAL A 7 -5.53 3.51 -2.94
N SER A 8 -4.40 3.34 -2.27
CA SER A 8 -3.40 4.37 -2.01
C SER A 8 -2.07 3.96 -2.61
N GLU A 9 -1.36 4.88 -3.26
CA GLU A 9 -0.04 4.62 -3.80
C GLU A 9 1.01 5.41 -3.03
N HIS A 10 2.11 4.76 -2.69
CA HIS A 10 3.19 5.30 -1.86
C HIS A 10 4.54 5.10 -2.52
N LEU A 11 5.46 6.03 -2.32
CA LEU A 11 6.84 5.94 -2.78
C LEU A 11 7.78 5.82 -1.56
N ASP A 12 8.52 4.73 -1.46
CA ASP A 12 9.49 4.47 -0.39
C ASP A 12 10.82 3.99 -1.00
N GLY A 13 11.88 4.78 -0.81
CA GLY A 13 13.24 4.44 -1.27
C GLY A 13 13.36 4.23 -2.78
N GLY A 14 12.58 4.95 -3.59
CA GLY A 14 12.54 4.78 -5.05
C GLY A 14 11.68 3.61 -5.54
N ARG A 15 11.04 2.88 -4.63
CA ARG A 15 10.07 1.82 -4.95
C ARG A 15 8.65 2.36 -4.76
N ARG A 16 7.75 2.03 -5.69
CA ARG A 16 6.33 2.37 -5.58
C ARG A 16 5.59 1.18 -4.98
N TYR A 17 4.71 1.47 -4.03
CA TYR A 17 3.84 0.52 -3.37
C TYR A 17 2.39 0.95 -3.58
N ARG A 18 1.48 0.00 -3.66
CA ARG A 18 0.05 0.23 -3.74
C ARG A 18 -0.59 -0.54 -2.62
N VAL A 19 -1.24 0.18 -1.71
CA VAL A 19 -1.97 -0.37 -0.58
C VAL A 19 -3.44 -0.39 -0.98
N ARG A 20 -4.08 -1.56 -0.93
CA ARG A 20 -5.52 -1.70 -1.13
C ARG A 20 -6.17 -2.15 0.16
N GLU A 21 -7.13 -1.36 0.62
CA GLU A 21 -7.91 -1.62 1.82
C GLU A 21 -9.33 -1.96 1.40
N SER A 22 -9.74 -3.19 1.68
CA SER A 22 -11.09 -3.66 1.46
C SER A 22 -12.02 -3.14 2.55
N SER A 23 -13.32 -3.04 2.26
CA SER A 23 -14.31 -2.59 3.25
C SER A 23 -14.45 -3.53 4.46
N ASP A 24 -13.98 -4.78 4.35
CA ASP A 24 -13.89 -5.77 5.44
C ASP A 24 -12.66 -5.54 6.36
N GLY A 25 -11.79 -4.58 6.03
CA GLY A 25 -10.56 -4.31 6.77
C GLY A 25 -9.35 -5.13 6.31
N ALA A 26 -9.51 -5.99 5.29
CA ALA A 26 -8.39 -6.67 4.65
C ALA A 26 -7.49 -5.66 3.93
N VAL A 27 -6.18 -5.71 4.21
CA VAL A 27 -5.17 -4.86 3.59
C VAL A 27 -4.25 -5.72 2.73
N THR A 28 -4.12 -5.35 1.46
CA THR A 28 -3.13 -5.95 0.56
C THR A 28 -2.14 -4.89 0.09
N VAL A 29 -0.90 -5.29 -0.12
CA VAL A 29 0.15 -4.38 -0.60
C VAL A 29 0.78 -4.98 -1.84
N GLU A 30 0.85 -4.18 -2.89
CA GLU A 30 1.55 -4.54 -4.10
C GLU A 30 2.78 -3.65 -4.26
N ARG A 31 3.89 -4.21 -4.72
CA ARG A 31 5.10 -3.46 -5.07
C ARG A 31 5.21 -3.33 -6.58
N ARG A 32 5.57 -2.14 -7.06
CA ARG A 32 5.84 -1.91 -8.48
C ARG A 32 7.20 -2.51 -8.82
N GLU A 33 7.16 -3.56 -9.63
CA GLU A 33 8.30 -4.17 -10.30
C GLU A 33 8.39 -3.67 -11.75
N HIS A 34 9.47 -4.02 -12.44
CA HIS A 34 9.69 -3.66 -13.86
C HIS A 34 8.50 -4.04 -14.74
N ASP A 35 8.00 -5.27 -14.61
CA ASP A 35 6.95 -5.83 -15.46
C ASP A 35 5.52 -5.65 -14.93
N GLY A 36 5.33 -5.07 -13.74
CA GLY A 36 3.99 -4.99 -13.18
C GLY A 36 3.90 -4.69 -11.69
N TRP A 37 2.74 -5.02 -11.13
CA TRP A 37 2.49 -4.96 -9.70
C TRP A 37 2.59 -6.38 -9.14
N GLN A 38 3.50 -6.57 -8.19
CA GLN A 38 3.67 -7.83 -7.49
C GLN A 38 2.97 -7.75 -6.14
N LEU A 39 2.03 -8.64 -5.88
CA LEU A 39 1.40 -8.78 -4.57
C LEU A 39 2.44 -9.28 -3.55
N LEU A 40 2.55 -8.58 -2.44
CA LEU A 40 3.39 -8.96 -1.31
C LEU A 40 2.62 -9.93 -0.40
N ASP A 41 3.34 -10.82 0.28
CA ASP A 41 2.77 -11.62 1.36
C ASP A 41 2.44 -10.75 2.59
N ASP A 42 1.66 -11.28 3.53
CA ASP A 42 1.21 -10.56 4.73
C ASP A 42 2.37 -9.99 5.57
N ARG A 43 3.50 -10.70 5.66
CA ARG A 43 4.65 -10.24 6.46
C ARG A 43 5.33 -9.06 5.78
N GLU A 44 5.57 -9.16 4.47
CA GLU A 44 6.13 -8.06 3.68
C GLU A 44 5.19 -6.85 3.65
N ALA A 45 3.90 -7.08 3.44
CA ALA A 45 2.85 -6.04 3.46
C ALA A 45 2.83 -5.31 4.81
N ARG A 46 2.83 -6.05 5.94
CA ARG A 46 2.88 -5.47 7.29
C ARG A 46 4.11 -4.59 7.49
N ALA A 47 5.28 -5.04 7.05
CA ALA A 47 6.52 -4.28 7.17
C ALA A 47 6.53 -3.01 6.30
N VAL A 48 5.85 -3.02 5.16
CA VAL A 48 5.68 -1.82 4.32
C VAL A 48 4.69 -0.85 4.99
N VAL A 49 3.53 -1.34 5.43
CA VAL A 49 2.53 -0.51 6.13
C VAL A 49 3.13 0.15 7.37
N ASP A 50 3.86 -0.60 8.21
CA ASP A 50 4.53 -0.06 9.40
C ASP A 50 5.52 1.05 9.05
N ARG A 51 6.33 0.87 8.00
CA ARG A 51 7.25 1.89 7.49
C ARG A 51 6.54 3.12 6.93
N LEU A 52 5.38 2.95 6.30
CA LEU A 52 4.59 4.05 5.76
C LEU A 52 3.86 4.81 6.88
N SER A 53 3.32 4.12 7.87
CA SER A 53 2.64 4.70 9.03
C SER A 53 3.60 5.32 10.05
N GLY A 54 4.86 4.87 10.11
CA GLY A 54 5.91 5.43 10.97
C GLY A 54 6.54 6.73 10.44
N ARG A 55 6.14 7.20 9.25
CA ARG A 55 6.51 8.53 8.74
C ARG A 55 5.41 9.53 9.15
N PRO A 56 5.73 10.66 9.80
CA PRO A 56 4.72 11.67 10.10
C PRO A 56 4.08 12.19 8.81
N GLU A 57 2.80 11.89 8.62
CA GLU A 57 1.81 12.50 7.73
C GLU A 57 2.29 13.69 6.88
N ASN A 58 3.05 13.48 5.80
CA ASN A 58 3.44 14.59 4.91
C ASN A 58 3.19 14.37 3.41
N ASP A 59 2.63 13.24 3.00
CA ASP A 59 2.45 12.97 1.56
C ASP A 59 1.07 12.41 1.16
N GLN A 60 0.07 12.55 2.02
CA GLN A 60 -1.33 12.54 1.56
C GLN A 60 -1.75 13.98 1.24
N GLN A 61 -1.20 14.55 0.15
CA GLN A 61 -1.69 15.78 -0.50
C GLN A 61 -3.00 15.50 -1.26
N PRO A 62 -3.78 16.51 -1.71
CA PRO A 62 -4.23 17.77 -1.11
C PRO A 62 -5.74 17.79 -0.79
#